data_AF-A0A5N6D6X0-F1
#
_entry.id   AF-A0A5N6D6X0-F1
#
_cell.length_a   1.000
_cell.length_b   1.000
_cell.length_c   1.000
_cell.angle_alpha   90.00
_cell.angle_beta   90.00
_cell.angle_gamma   90.00
#
_symmetry.space_group_name_H-M   'P 1'
#
loop_
_entity.id
_entity.type
_entity.pdbx_description
1 polymer ?
#
loop_
_entity_poly.entity_id
_entity_poly.type
_entity_poly.pdbx_seq_one_letter_code
_entity_poly.pdbx_strand_id
1 'polypeptide(L)'
;MTQVYELSDKGIHLVSAFRLAGLQHVVGRLWEVSDEHCATVARVLYKTIRDEGMTDATAPRGLHRALRAFRGVELETAHGQRDVVLLDEEDGEQEVTNYHWVPYIHFGI
;
A
#
# COMPACT_ATOMS: atom_id res chain seq x y z
N MET A 1 -6.96 27.92 13.00
CA MET A 1 -6.25 27.00 12.10
C MET A 1 -6.66 25.58 12.51
N THR A 2 -7.58 24.98 11.76
CA THR A 2 -8.15 23.68 12.11
C THR A 2 -7.16 22.60 11.73
N GLN A 3 -6.56 21.96 12.72
CA GLN A 3 -5.54 20.93 12.54
C GLN A 3 -6.24 19.63 12.10
N VAL A 4 -6.00 19.21 10.85
CA VAL A 4 -6.63 18.04 10.22
C VAL A 4 -5.91 16.77 10.66
N TYR A 5 -6.22 16.26 11.86
CA TYR A 5 -5.85 14.91 12.30
C TYR A 5 -7.02 13.93 12.07
N GLU A 6 -7.58 13.88 10.85
CA GLU A 6 -8.88 13.24 10.64
C GLU A 6 -8.97 12.33 9.41
N LEU A 7 -7.90 11.60 9.08
CA LEU A 7 -7.89 10.64 7.95
C LEU A 7 -7.44 9.22 8.34
N SER A 8 -6.57 9.06 9.33
CA SER A 8 -6.00 7.74 9.68
C SER A 8 -7.03 6.73 10.16
N ASP A 9 -8.11 7.17 10.82
CA ASP A 9 -9.18 6.29 11.28
C ASP A 9 -10.29 6.11 10.22
N LYS A 10 -10.52 7.13 9.37
CA LYS A 10 -11.60 7.10 8.36
C LYS A 10 -11.42 6.02 7.30
N GLY A 11 -10.19 5.66 6.94
CA GLY A 11 -9.92 4.59 5.97
C GLY A 11 -10.46 3.23 6.44
N ILE A 12 -10.32 2.93 7.73
CA ILE A 12 -10.85 1.69 8.34
C ILE A 12 -12.38 1.74 8.36
N HIS A 13 -12.95 2.89 8.74
CA HIS A 13 -14.40 3.08 8.78
C HIS A 13 -15.04 2.99 7.39
N LEU A 14 -14.38 3.52 6.36
CA LEU A 14 -14.90 3.49 4.98
C LEU A 14 -14.84 2.09 4.37
N VAL A 15 -13.73 1.37 4.58
CA VAL A 15 -13.60 -0.01 4.11
C VAL A 15 -14.63 -0.92 4.80
N SER A 16 -14.84 -0.72 6.10
CA SER A 16 -15.88 -1.43 6.86
C SER A 16 -17.29 -1.07 6.41
N ALA A 17 -17.56 0.21 6.11
CA ALA A 17 -18.86 0.66 5.62
C ALA A 17 -19.21 0.05 4.25
N PHE A 18 -18.25 -0.03 3.32
CA PHE A 18 -18.47 -0.70 2.04
C PHE A 18 -18.73 -2.20 2.22
N ARG A 19 -18.06 -2.84 3.18
CA ARG A 19 -18.35 -4.23 3.51
C ARG A 19 -19.78 -4.40 4.05
N LEU A 20 -20.23 -3.51 4.94
CA LEU A 20 -21.61 -3.50 5.45
C LEU A 20 -22.64 -3.19 4.35
N ALA A 21 -22.26 -2.42 3.33
CA ALA A 21 -23.08 -2.14 2.16
C ALA A 21 -23.17 -3.33 1.17
N GLY A 22 -22.49 -4.45 1.44
CA GLY A 22 -22.58 -5.68 0.65
C GLY A 22 -21.52 -5.84 -0.43
N LEU A 23 -20.45 -5.03 -0.42
CA LEU A 23 -19.34 -5.24 -1.36
C LEU A 23 -18.53 -6.49 -0.97
N GLN A 24 -18.33 -7.38 -1.95
CA GLN A 24 -17.61 -8.64 -1.75
C GLN A 24 -16.11 -8.44 -1.48
N HIS A 25 -15.49 -7.50 -2.18
CA HIS A 25 -14.10 -7.10 -1.94
C HIS A 25 -13.98 -5.59 -1.86
N VAL A 26 -13.24 -5.13 -0.87
CA VAL A 26 -12.90 -3.73 -0.67
C VAL A 26 -11.40 -3.61 -0.50
N VAL A 27 -10.76 -2.79 -1.32
CA VAL A 27 -9.34 -2.47 -1.23
C VAL A 27 -9.21 -1.02 -0.82
N GLY A 28 -8.40 -0.75 0.20
CA GLY A 28 -8.19 0.58 0.75
C GLY A 28 -6.76 0.83 1.16
N ARG A 29 -6.49 2.04 1.66
CA ARG A 29 -5.20 2.45 2.21
C ARG A 29 -5.42 3.15 3.55
N LEU A 30 -4.60 2.81 4.54
CA LEU A 30 -4.70 3.28 5.92
C LEU A 30 -4.19 4.72 6.10
N TRP A 31 -3.23 5.17 5.29
CA TRP A 31 -2.71 6.54 5.31
C TRP A 31 -2.43 7.07 3.90
N GLU A 32 -1.97 8.32 3.85
CA GLU A 32 -1.65 8.99 2.60
C GLU A 32 -0.44 8.36 1.92
N VAL A 33 -0.59 8.10 0.63
CA VAL A 33 0.42 7.58 -0.28
C VAL A 33 0.32 8.43 -1.54
N SER A 34 1.44 8.72 -2.19
CA SER A 34 1.43 9.45 -3.45
C SER A 34 0.59 8.75 -4.52
N ASP A 35 -0.04 9.52 -5.40
CA ASP A 35 -0.89 9.01 -6.47
C ASP A 35 -0.17 8.06 -7.44
N GLU A 36 1.11 8.30 -7.71
CA GLU A 36 1.93 7.44 -8.58
C GLU A 36 1.99 5.99 -8.08
N HIS A 37 2.28 5.81 -6.79
CA HIS A 37 2.30 4.51 -6.15
C HIS A 37 0.91 3.85 -6.19
N CYS A 38 -0.15 4.62 -5.93
CA CYS A 38 -1.52 4.13 -6.03
C CYS A 38 -1.90 3.68 -7.44
N ALA A 39 -1.53 4.44 -8.47
CA ALA A 39 -1.77 4.09 -9.86
C ALA A 39 -1.03 2.80 -10.25
N THR A 40 0.18 2.60 -9.73
CA THR A 40 0.95 1.37 -9.96
C THR A 40 0.32 0.16 -9.27
N VAL A 41 -0.11 0.28 -8.01
CA VAL A 41 -0.83 -0.80 -7.32
C VAL A 41 -2.14 -1.14 -8.05
N ALA A 42 -2.94 -0.14 -8.41
CA ALA A 42 -4.20 -0.31 -9.14
C ALA A 42 -3.97 -1.00 -10.49
N ARG A 43 -2.93 -0.61 -11.23
CA ARG A 43 -2.58 -1.22 -12.52
C ARG A 43 -2.33 -2.73 -12.38
N VAL A 44 -1.55 -3.15 -11.39
CA VAL A 44 -1.25 -4.58 -11.16
C VAL A 44 -2.47 -5.34 -10.68
N LEU A 45 -3.27 -4.75 -9.79
CA LEU A 45 -4.52 -5.33 -9.29
C LEU A 45 -5.50 -5.58 -10.44
N TYR A 46 -5.85 -4.54 -11.21
CA TYR A 46 -6.81 -4.66 -12.30
C TYR A 46 -6.31 -5.53 -13.45
N LYS A 47 -4.99 -5.52 -13.73
CA LYS A 47 -4.40 -6.46 -14.68
C LYS A 47 -4.58 -7.91 -14.22
N THR A 48 -4.34 -8.20 -12.95
CA THR A 48 -4.54 -9.55 -12.40
C THR A 48 -6.01 -9.99 -12.53
N ILE A 49 -6.95 -9.11 -12.20
CA ILE A 49 -8.39 -9.39 -12.34
C ILE A 49 -8.78 -9.59 -13.81
N ARG A 50 -8.22 -8.79 -14.73
CA ARG A 50 -8.47 -8.93 -16.16
C ARG A 50 -7.97 -10.27 -16.69
N ASP A 51 -6.76 -10.66 -16.31
CA ASP A 51 -6.07 -11.82 -16.88
C ASP A 51 -6.54 -13.15 -16.25
N GLU A 52 -6.91 -13.15 -14.96
CA GLU A 52 -7.34 -14.35 -14.22
C GLU A 52 -8.87 -14.43 -14.00
N GLY A 53 -9.61 -13.39 -14.40
CA GLY A 53 -11.04 -13.25 -14.18
C GLY A 53 -11.40 -12.66 -12.82
N MET A 54 -12.65 -12.19 -12.68
CA MET A 54 -13.18 -11.68 -11.41
C MET A 54 -13.68 -12.86 -10.56
N THR A 55 -12.85 -13.29 -9.62
CA THR A 55 -13.16 -14.35 -8.65
C THR A 55 -12.76 -13.89 -7.26
N ASP A 56 -13.32 -14.55 -6.26
CA ASP A 56 -13.07 -14.30 -4.84
C ASP A 56 -11.56 -14.23 -4.49
N ALA A 57 -10.75 -15.05 -5.16
CA ALA A 57 -9.32 -15.12 -4.94
C ALA A 57 -8.49 -14.08 -5.72
N THR A 58 -9.00 -13.49 -6.81
CA THR A 58 -8.15 -12.69 -7.72
C THR A 58 -7.90 -11.28 -7.22
N ALA A 59 -8.85 -10.68 -6.49
CA ALA A 59 -8.65 -9.39 -5.83
C ALA A 59 -7.54 -9.42 -4.75
N PRO A 60 -7.58 -10.31 -3.73
CA PRO A 60 -6.52 -10.39 -2.73
C PRO A 60 -5.18 -10.81 -3.34
N ARG A 61 -5.19 -11.73 -4.32
CA ARG A 61 -3.97 -12.15 -5.03
C ARG A 61 -3.37 -11.02 -5.85
N GLY A 62 -4.19 -10.25 -6.57
CA GLY A 62 -3.75 -9.10 -7.37
C GLY A 62 -3.12 -8.03 -6.49
N LEU A 63 -3.74 -7.73 -5.35
CA LEU A 63 -3.16 -6.80 -4.38
C LEU A 63 -1.84 -7.33 -3.81
N HIS A 64 -1.81 -8.60 -3.38
CA HIS A 64 -0.59 -9.23 -2.87
C HIS A 64 0.57 -9.15 -3.88
N ARG A 65 0.31 -9.41 -5.16
CA ARG A 65 1.32 -9.29 -6.23
C ARG A 65 1.81 -7.86 -6.40
N ALA A 66 0.90 -6.89 -6.38
CA ALA A 66 1.26 -5.48 -6.45
C ALA A 66 2.21 -5.10 -5.31
N LEU A 67 1.83 -5.41 -4.06
CA LEU A 67 2.64 -5.08 -2.88
C LEU A 67 3.98 -5.83 -2.84
N ARG A 68 4.01 -7.08 -3.33
CA ARG A 68 5.25 -7.86 -3.43
C ARG A 68 6.20 -7.27 -4.48
N ALA A 69 5.69 -6.80 -5.61
CA ALA A 69 6.50 -6.13 -6.63
C ALA A 69 7.07 -4.81 -6.11
N PHE A 70 6.27 -4.02 -5.39
CA PHE A 70 6.73 -2.80 -4.70
C PHE A 70 7.89 -3.07 -3.75
N ARG A 71 7.73 -4.05 -2.85
CA ARG A 71 8.80 -4.46 -1.94
C ARG A 71 10.03 -4.99 -2.68
N GLY A 72 9.85 -5.69 -3.79
CA GLY A 72 10.95 -6.21 -4.60
C GLY A 72 11.78 -5.11 -5.25
N VAL A 73 11.12 -4.13 -5.87
CA VAL A 73 11.77 -2.95 -6.44
C VAL A 73 12.50 -2.15 -5.35
N GLU A 74 11.85 -1.96 -4.20
CA GLU A 74 12.47 -1.29 -3.05
C GLU A 74 13.63 -2.07 -2.44
N LEU A 75 13.59 -3.40 -2.46
CA LEU A 75 14.72 -4.22 -2.02
C LEU A 75 15.90 -4.11 -3.00
N GLU A 76 15.67 -4.08 -4.31
CA GLU A 76 16.75 -3.91 -5.29
C GLU A 76 17.40 -2.53 -5.21
N THR A 77 16.62 -1.46 -5.01
CA THR A 77 17.16 -0.12 -4.76
C THR A 77 17.89 -0.03 -3.41
N ALA A 78 17.37 -0.68 -2.36
CA ALA A 78 18.01 -0.72 -1.05
C ALA A 78 19.28 -1.60 -1.00
N HIS A 79 19.38 -2.67 -1.81
CA HIS A 79 20.59 -3.50 -1.87
C HIS A 79 21.82 -2.75 -2.41
N GLY A 80 21.64 -1.64 -3.13
CA GLY A 80 22.71 -0.71 -3.50
C GLY A 80 23.19 0.20 -2.34
N GLN A 81 22.45 0.22 -1.23
CA GLN A 81 22.65 1.08 -0.07
C GLN A 81 22.67 0.26 1.23
N ARG A 82 23.21 -0.97 1.18
CA ARG A 82 23.48 -1.80 2.36
C ARG A 82 24.94 -1.72 2.81
N ASP A 83 25.52 -0.53 2.75
CA ASP A 83 26.73 -0.26 3.54
C ASP A 83 26.30 0.18 4.94
N VAL A 84 26.91 -0.43 5.96
CA VAL A 84 26.75 0.01 7.35
C VAL A 84 27.44 1.36 7.47
N VAL A 85 26.67 2.44 7.46
CA VAL A 85 27.17 3.78 7.79
C VAL A 85 27.04 3.95 9.30
N LEU A 86 28.15 4.26 9.97
CA LEU A 86 28.12 4.73 11.35
C LEU A 86 27.45 6.11 11.32
N LEU A 87 26.26 6.20 11.90
CA LEU A 87 25.58 7.48 12.05
C LEU A 87 26.27 8.23 13.19
N ASP A 88 27.11 9.21 12.85
CA ASP A 88 27.53 10.23 13.81
C ASP A 88 26.32 11.11 14.13
N GLU A 89 26.18 11.51 15.40
CA GLU A 89 24.96 12.10 16.01
C GLU A 89 24.50 13.43 15.37
N GLU A 90 25.21 13.96 14.37
CA GLU A 90 24.93 15.24 13.69
C GLU A 90 24.44 15.11 12.24
N ASP A 91 24.36 13.91 11.67
CA ASP A 91 23.81 13.75 10.31
C ASP A 91 22.28 13.64 10.35
N GLY A 92 21.66 14.74 9.89
CA GLY A 92 20.21 14.95 9.88
C GLY A 92 19.42 13.78 9.29
N GLU A 93 18.23 13.61 9.86
CA GLU A 93 17.17 12.66 9.53
C GLU A 93 17.12 12.30 8.03
N GLN A 94 17.95 11.33 7.59
CA GLN A 94 17.69 10.65 6.34
C GLN A 94 16.54 9.69 6.59
N GLU A 95 15.35 10.24 6.39
CA GLU A 95 14.09 9.54 6.50
C GLU A 95 14.00 8.45 5.42
N VAL A 96 14.62 7.30 5.66
CA VAL A 96 14.37 6.08 4.88
C VAL A 96 13.01 5.52 5.32
N THR A 97 11.93 6.27 5.11
CA THR A 97 10.55 5.82 5.36
C THR A 97 10.00 5.08 4.14
N ASN A 98 10.69 4.00 3.79
CA ASN A 98 10.32 3.04 2.75
C ASN A 98 9.16 2.13 3.23
N TYR A 99 7.98 2.73 3.39
CA TYR A 99 6.77 2.07 3.92
C TYR A 99 5.55 2.25 3.00
N HIS A 100 5.75 2.64 1.74
CA HIS A 100 4.65 2.89 0.80
C HIS A 100 3.81 1.65 0.50
N TRP A 101 4.35 0.44 0.68
CA TRP A 101 3.61 -0.82 0.52
C TRP A 101 2.74 -1.21 1.73
N VAL A 102 3.02 -0.69 2.93
CA VAL A 102 2.33 -1.06 4.19
C VAL A 102 0.87 -0.59 4.29
N PRO A 103 0.46 0.60 3.81
CA PRO A 103 -0.90 1.09 4.07
C PRO A 103 -2.01 0.29 3.40
N TYR A 104 -1.69 -0.49 2.37
CA TYR A 104 -2.71 -1.14 1.55
C TYR A 104 -3.35 -2.33 2.28
N ILE A 105 -4.68 -2.33 2.32
CA ILE A 105 -5.49 -3.35 2.98
C ILE A 105 -6.56 -3.90 2.03
N HIS A 106 -6.93 -5.17 2.22
CA HIS A 106 -8.04 -5.81 1.54
C HIS A 106 -8.98 -6.42 2.57
N PHE A 107 -10.29 -6.27 2.35
CA PHE A 107 -11.37 -6.89 3.10
C PHE A 107 -12.31 -7.59 2.13
N GLY A 108 -12.54 -8.89 2.33
CA GLY A 108 -13.42 -9.69 1.50
C GLY A 108 -13.09 -11.17 1.58
N ILE A 109 -14.00 -12.00 1.07
CA ILE A 109 -13.81 -13.45 0.91
C ILE A 109 -13.86 -13.73 -0.57
#